data_AF-A0A1D2QWD2-F1
#
_entry.id   AF-A0A1D2QWD2-F1
#
_cell.length_a   1.000
_cell.length_b   1.000
_cell.length_c   1.000
_cell.angle_alpha   90.00
_cell.angle_beta   90.00
_cell.angle_gamma   90.00
#
_symmetry.space_group_name_H-M   'P 1'
#
loop_
_entity.id
_entity.type
_entity.pdbx_description
1 polymer ?
#
loop_
_entity_poly.entity_id
_entity_poly.type
_entity_poly.pdbx_seq_one_letter_code
_entity_poly.pdbx_strand_id
1 'polypeptide(L)'
;MIINCSLMDKDFDFVEEGHIIVKNKVIDAVGDGFVSGGKDFKDYLVMPALINAHTHVGDSFAKEAAVGLSAWDACGPDGLKWKLYEGAERDELIFAMKESIRHMLNCGISCFADFREFGVSGIEMLKESLSGVKIKAVILGRELNAKELGECGGLGLNVYGIAYSGEKRNKIVAVHAGEEEGEIELALSMKPDIIVHATHATLDDIKKISKQKISVVICPRSNAQLGVGFPKVRSLLDAGINVALGTDNVMINSPDMFREMEFLSKISFLHEPVPAKEILKIATLNGAKALRINSGVIEKGRDANLIFIDKNAPNLKYNKNWVSAVVNRCSPENVRKVMVEGEFVVDKD
;
A
#
# COMPACT_ATOMS: atom_id res chain seq x y z
N MET A 1 6.02 23.47 13.23
CA MET A 1 7.10 22.72 13.90
C MET A 1 6.47 21.78 14.91
N ILE A 2 6.73 20.49 14.76
CA ILE A 2 6.35 19.41 15.67
C ILE A 2 7.55 19.22 16.60
N ILE A 3 7.34 19.27 17.92
CA ILE A 3 8.40 19.12 18.92
C ILE A 3 8.05 18.05 19.95
N ASN A 4 9.09 17.54 20.61
CA ASN A 4 9.03 16.61 21.73
C ASN A 4 8.34 15.27 21.43
N CYS A 5 8.07 14.92 20.17
CA CYS A 5 7.52 13.62 19.82
C CYS A 5 8.59 12.54 19.85
N SER A 6 8.19 11.29 20.04
CA SER A 6 9.02 10.18 19.57
C SER A 6 8.84 10.03 18.06
N LEU A 7 9.86 9.55 17.35
CA LEU A 7 9.77 9.34 15.91
C LEU A 7 10.50 8.09 15.42
N MET A 8 10.06 7.58 14.26
CA MET A 8 10.85 6.66 13.43
C MET A 8 11.74 7.49 12.51
N ASP A 9 13.05 7.38 12.67
CA ASP A 9 14.00 8.15 11.86
C ASP A 9 14.12 7.62 10.42
N LYS A 10 15.05 8.18 9.66
CA LYS A 10 15.30 7.79 8.26
C LYS A 10 15.74 6.33 8.09
N ASP A 11 16.32 5.73 9.13
CA ASP A 11 16.80 4.35 9.17
C ASP A 11 15.79 3.40 9.85
N PHE A 12 14.59 3.93 10.15
CA PHE A 12 13.50 3.26 10.86
C PHE A 12 13.90 2.79 12.26
N ASP A 13 14.79 3.55 12.91
CA ASP A 13 15.12 3.42 14.31
C ASP A 13 14.25 4.35 15.15
N PHE A 14 13.99 3.91 16.38
CA PHE A 14 13.18 4.67 17.32
C PHE A 14 14.02 5.76 17.98
N VAL A 15 13.53 6.99 17.92
CA VAL A 15 14.08 8.15 18.62
C VAL A 15 13.03 8.60 19.65
N GLU A 16 13.41 8.59 20.93
CA GLU A 16 12.48 8.91 22.03
C GLU A 16 12.05 10.38 22.00
N GLU A 17 13.00 11.29 21.78
CA GLU A 17 12.78 12.73 21.73
C GLU A 17 13.29 13.28 20.41
N GLY A 18 12.37 13.74 19.56
CA GLY A 18 12.68 14.31 18.27
C GLY A 18 11.76 15.47 17.90
N HIS A 19 12.13 16.15 16.83
CA HIS A 19 11.39 17.28 16.28
C HIS A 19 11.40 17.26 14.76
N ILE A 20 10.32 17.75 14.17
CA ILE A 20 10.11 17.80 12.72
C ILE A 20 9.66 19.21 12.34
N ILE A 21 10.41 19.84 11.44
CA ILE A 21 10.03 21.13 10.83
C ILE A 21 9.41 20.84 9.48
N VAL A 22 8.16 21.24 9.30
CA VAL A 22 7.43 21.16 8.03
C VAL A 22 7.29 22.58 7.46
N LYS A 23 7.68 22.77 6.21
CA LYS A 23 7.50 24.02 5.45
C LYS A 23 7.08 23.66 4.03
N ASN A 24 6.13 24.43 3.46
CA ASN A 24 5.71 24.25 2.07
C ASN A 24 5.43 22.78 1.70
N LYS A 25 4.65 22.09 2.54
CA LYS A 25 4.26 20.67 2.38
C LYS A 25 5.37 19.62 2.55
N VAL A 26 6.62 20.02 2.74
CA VAL A 26 7.77 19.12 2.85
C VAL A 26 8.41 19.18 4.24
N ILE A 27 9.11 18.11 4.60
CA ILE A 27 9.98 18.05 5.77
C ILE A 27 11.23 18.89 5.47
N ASP A 28 11.38 20.01 6.18
CA ASP A 28 12.50 20.95 6.04
C ASP A 28 13.70 20.55 6.90
N ALA A 29 13.43 20.03 8.10
CA ALA A 29 14.44 19.54 9.04
C ALA A 29 13.85 18.48 9.97
N VAL A 30 14.73 17.58 10.41
CA VAL A 30 14.47 16.55 11.42
C VAL A 30 15.67 16.56 12.35
N GLY A 31 15.44 16.43 13.65
CA GLY A 31 16.50 16.31 14.64
C GLY A 31 16.03 15.60 15.90
N ASP A 32 16.99 15.28 16.74
CA ASP A 32 16.80 14.68 18.06
C ASP A 32 16.95 15.72 19.18
N GLY A 33 16.46 15.36 20.36
CA GLY A 33 16.52 16.18 21.56
C GLY A 33 15.43 17.25 21.68
N PHE A 34 15.47 17.93 22.81
CA PHE A 34 14.46 18.91 23.22
C PHE A 34 14.59 20.23 22.45
N VAL A 35 13.46 20.73 21.94
CA VAL A 35 13.37 22.04 21.28
C VAL A 35 12.11 22.78 21.72
N SER A 36 12.19 24.10 21.92
CA SER A 36 11.06 24.96 22.27
C SER A 36 10.49 25.72 21.05
N GLY A 37 9.31 26.32 21.19
CA GLY A 37 8.70 27.18 20.15
C GLY A 37 7.90 26.46 19.06
N GLY A 38 7.56 25.18 19.27
CA GLY A 38 6.68 24.40 18.40
C GLY A 38 5.43 23.88 19.10
N LYS A 39 4.61 23.10 18.38
CA LYS A 39 3.48 22.37 18.97
C LYS A 39 3.99 21.07 19.58
N ASP A 40 3.64 20.82 20.84
CA ASP A 40 4.06 19.65 21.60
C ASP A 40 3.31 18.40 21.16
N PHE A 41 4.04 17.33 20.87
CA PHE A 41 3.55 16.01 20.48
C PHE A 41 4.17 14.89 21.33
N LYS A 42 4.53 15.16 22.60
CA LYS A 42 5.14 14.19 23.53
C LYS A 42 4.41 12.87 23.71
N ASP A 43 3.10 12.84 23.50
CA ASP A 43 2.28 11.64 23.63
C ASP A 43 2.18 10.84 22.32
N TYR A 44 2.94 11.23 21.31
CA TYR A 44 2.93 10.62 19.98
C TYR A 44 4.24 9.96 19.61
N LEU A 45 4.11 8.79 18.98
CA LEU A 45 5.10 8.26 18.05
C LEU A 45 4.73 8.72 16.64
N VAL A 46 5.65 9.43 15.99
CA VAL A 46 5.49 9.92 14.61
C VAL A 46 6.26 9.02 13.66
N MET A 47 5.61 8.57 12.59
CA MET A 47 6.25 7.77 11.55
C MET A 47 5.72 8.18 10.16
N PRO A 48 6.40 7.79 9.07
CA PRO A 48 5.85 7.98 7.73
C PRO A 48 4.46 7.35 7.63
N ALA A 49 3.55 8.01 6.94
CA ALA A 49 2.24 7.43 6.67
C ALA A 49 2.36 6.16 5.83
N LEU A 50 1.43 5.22 6.03
CA LEU A 50 1.42 3.94 5.36
C LEU A 50 1.08 4.10 3.88
N ILE A 51 1.60 3.19 3.05
CA ILE A 51 1.38 3.17 1.62
C ILE A 51 0.85 1.80 1.22
N ASN A 52 -0.37 1.77 0.70
CA ASN A 52 -1.00 0.57 0.18
C ASN A 52 -0.64 0.40 -1.30
N ALA A 53 0.37 -0.40 -1.61
CA ALA A 53 0.93 -0.45 -2.97
C ALA A 53 0.08 -1.23 -3.99
N HIS A 54 -1.00 -1.87 -3.56
CA HIS A 54 -1.94 -2.60 -4.42
C HIS A 54 -3.30 -2.80 -3.73
N THR A 55 -4.37 -2.34 -4.38
CA THR A 55 -5.75 -2.61 -3.96
C THR A 55 -6.73 -2.51 -5.15
N HIS A 56 -7.95 -2.99 -4.95
CA HIS A 56 -9.10 -2.79 -5.82
C HIS A 56 -10.25 -2.16 -5.02
N VAL A 57 -10.28 -0.83 -4.95
CA VAL A 57 -11.33 -0.12 -4.20
C VAL A 57 -12.66 -0.16 -4.93
N GLY A 58 -12.65 -0.38 -6.25
CA GLY A 58 -13.87 -0.57 -7.05
C GLY A 58 -14.84 -1.60 -6.48
N ASP A 59 -14.30 -2.63 -5.85
CA ASP A 59 -15.06 -3.76 -5.32
C ASP A 59 -15.63 -3.48 -3.91
N SER A 60 -15.55 -2.22 -3.44
CA SER A 60 -15.99 -1.80 -2.11
C SER A 60 -17.49 -1.95 -1.85
N PHE A 61 -18.32 -2.05 -2.89
CA PHE A 61 -19.78 -2.22 -2.77
C PHE A 61 -20.16 -3.65 -2.39
N ALA A 62 -19.25 -4.61 -2.59
CA ALA A 62 -19.52 -6.04 -2.50
C ALA A 62 -18.70 -6.73 -1.40
N LYS A 63 -18.41 -6.05 -0.28
CA LYS A 63 -17.60 -6.61 0.80
C LYS A 63 -18.18 -7.95 1.30
N GLU A 64 -17.28 -8.92 1.49
CA GLU A 64 -17.59 -10.31 1.88
C GLU A 64 -18.41 -11.12 0.87
N ALA A 65 -18.70 -10.60 -0.33
CA ALA A 65 -19.50 -11.34 -1.31
C ALA A 65 -18.79 -12.60 -1.85
N ALA A 66 -17.45 -12.62 -1.86
CA ALA A 66 -16.65 -13.74 -2.37
C ALA A 66 -16.11 -14.68 -1.28
N VAL A 67 -16.70 -14.69 -0.09
CA VAL A 67 -16.25 -15.57 1.01
C VAL A 67 -16.37 -17.04 0.61
N GLY A 68 -15.27 -17.79 0.77
CA GLY A 68 -15.20 -19.22 0.49
C GLY A 68 -14.95 -19.57 -0.98
N LEU A 69 -14.80 -18.59 -1.86
CA LEU A 69 -14.46 -18.79 -3.27
C LEU A 69 -12.94 -18.79 -3.50
N SER A 70 -12.51 -19.48 -4.56
CA SER A 70 -11.13 -19.39 -5.07
C SER A 70 -10.87 -18.04 -5.75
N ALA A 71 -9.60 -17.69 -6.00
CA ALA A 71 -9.26 -16.48 -6.74
C ALA A 71 -9.95 -16.43 -8.11
N TRP A 72 -9.99 -17.58 -8.80
CA TRP A 72 -10.63 -17.73 -10.10
C TRP A 72 -12.15 -17.56 -10.01
N ASP A 73 -12.82 -18.22 -9.07
CA ASP A 73 -14.28 -18.14 -8.92
C ASP A 73 -14.75 -16.75 -8.42
N ALA A 74 -13.90 -16.05 -7.67
CA ALA A 74 -14.18 -14.71 -7.19
C ALA A 74 -13.95 -13.64 -8.27
N CYS A 75 -12.77 -13.63 -8.89
CA CYS A 75 -12.25 -12.51 -9.69
C CYS A 75 -11.87 -12.87 -11.14
N GLY A 76 -11.83 -14.15 -11.50
CA GLY A 76 -11.56 -14.60 -12.87
C GLY A 76 -12.66 -14.16 -13.86
N PRO A 77 -12.49 -14.35 -15.18
CA PRO A 77 -13.37 -13.75 -16.21
C PRO A 77 -14.88 -14.01 -16.04
N ASP A 78 -15.26 -15.17 -15.52
CA ASP A 78 -16.66 -15.56 -15.25
C ASP A 78 -17.01 -15.54 -13.74
N GLY A 79 -16.14 -14.95 -12.93
CA GLY A 79 -16.22 -14.91 -11.48
C GLY A 79 -17.39 -14.10 -10.95
N LEU A 80 -17.72 -14.31 -9.67
CA LEU A 80 -18.84 -13.66 -9.00
C LEU A 80 -18.78 -12.13 -9.09
N LYS A 81 -17.58 -11.54 -9.01
CA LYS A 81 -17.35 -10.10 -9.10
C LYS A 81 -18.11 -9.45 -10.24
N TRP A 82 -18.01 -9.99 -11.46
CA TRP A 82 -18.58 -9.38 -12.65
C TRP A 82 -20.11 -9.40 -12.66
N LYS A 83 -20.70 -10.48 -12.15
CA LYS A 83 -22.16 -10.61 -11.99
C LYS A 83 -22.72 -9.58 -11.00
N LEU A 84 -21.96 -9.25 -9.97
CA LEU A 84 -22.36 -8.21 -9.00
C LEU A 84 -22.35 -6.82 -9.62
N TYR A 85 -21.40 -6.53 -10.52
CA TYR A 85 -21.35 -5.25 -11.23
C TYR A 85 -22.54 -5.04 -12.18
N GLU A 86 -23.11 -6.10 -12.76
CA GLU A 86 -24.29 -5.98 -13.65
C GLU A 86 -25.51 -5.38 -12.96
N GLY A 87 -25.62 -5.55 -11.64
CA GLY A 87 -26.73 -5.02 -10.83
C GLY A 87 -26.39 -3.79 -10.00
N ALA A 88 -25.16 -3.27 -10.08
CA ALA A 88 -24.69 -2.18 -9.24
C ALA A 88 -24.88 -0.82 -9.92
N GLU A 89 -25.45 0.14 -9.20
CA GLU A 89 -25.66 1.49 -9.71
C GLU A 89 -24.38 2.33 -9.58
N ARG A 90 -24.13 3.24 -10.53
CA ARG A 90 -22.93 4.08 -10.55
C ARG A 90 -22.71 4.85 -9.25
N ASP A 91 -23.76 5.45 -8.71
CA ASP A 91 -23.69 6.25 -7.48
C ASP A 91 -23.37 5.40 -6.26
N GLU A 92 -23.87 4.15 -6.21
CA GLU A 92 -23.54 3.17 -5.20
C GLU A 92 -22.05 2.82 -5.25
N LEU A 93 -21.52 2.55 -6.45
CA LEU A 93 -20.10 2.24 -6.65
C LEU A 93 -19.20 3.38 -6.17
N ILE A 94 -19.52 4.62 -6.55
CA ILE A 94 -18.75 5.82 -6.14
C ILE A 94 -18.81 6.02 -4.63
N PHE A 95 -20.00 5.88 -4.04
CA PHE A 95 -20.17 6.03 -2.59
C PHE A 95 -19.38 4.96 -1.83
N ALA A 96 -19.47 3.70 -2.26
CA ALA A 96 -18.76 2.59 -1.63
C ALA A 96 -17.23 2.76 -1.72
N MET A 97 -16.71 3.16 -2.89
CA MET A 97 -15.28 3.51 -3.04
C MET A 97 -14.87 4.61 -2.06
N LYS A 98 -15.66 5.69 -1.98
CA LYS A 98 -15.38 6.83 -1.11
C LYS A 98 -15.29 6.43 0.36
N GLU A 99 -16.17 5.54 0.82
CA GLU A 99 -16.14 5.04 2.21
C GLU A 99 -14.88 4.21 2.50
N SER A 100 -14.48 3.32 1.59
CA SER A 100 -13.22 2.57 1.74
C SER A 100 -11.99 3.47 1.70
N ILE A 101 -11.99 4.51 0.85
CA ILE A 101 -10.91 5.51 0.77
C ILE A 101 -10.82 6.33 2.07
N ARG A 102 -11.96 6.77 2.62
CA ARG A 102 -12.02 7.45 3.93
C ARG A 102 -11.52 6.54 5.05
N HIS A 103 -11.90 5.27 5.01
CA HIS A 103 -11.42 4.28 5.96
C HIS A 103 -9.89 4.13 5.89
N MET A 104 -9.31 3.98 4.68
CA MET A 104 -7.86 3.93 4.50
C MET A 104 -7.17 5.16 5.10
N LEU A 105 -7.66 6.37 4.81
CA LEU A 105 -7.10 7.60 5.35
C LEU A 105 -7.16 7.61 6.90
N ASN A 106 -8.29 7.23 7.48
CA ASN A 106 -8.46 7.11 8.94
C ASN A 106 -7.57 6.04 9.59
N CYS A 107 -7.13 5.03 8.83
CA CYS A 107 -6.19 4.00 9.26
C CYS A 107 -4.72 4.42 9.11
N GLY A 108 -4.44 5.63 8.63
CA GLY A 108 -3.08 6.12 8.46
C GLY A 108 -2.45 5.86 7.09
N ILE A 109 -3.26 5.49 6.08
CA ILE A 109 -2.79 5.34 4.70
C ILE A 109 -2.88 6.69 4.00
N SER A 110 -1.74 7.21 3.53
CA SER A 110 -1.67 8.49 2.79
C SER A 110 -1.68 8.32 1.28
N CYS A 111 -1.35 7.11 0.80
CA CYS A 111 -1.32 6.78 -0.60
C CYS A 111 -1.74 5.33 -0.84
N PHE A 112 -2.49 5.11 -1.90
CA PHE A 112 -2.81 3.77 -2.40
C PHE A 112 -2.65 3.71 -3.93
N ALA A 113 -2.35 2.52 -4.44
CA ALA A 113 -2.44 2.23 -5.88
C ALA A 113 -3.67 1.36 -6.16
N ASP A 114 -4.55 1.87 -7.02
CA ASP A 114 -5.78 1.19 -7.38
C ASP A 114 -5.70 0.60 -8.78
N PHE A 115 -6.01 -0.68 -8.91
CA PHE A 115 -6.04 -1.39 -10.18
C PHE A 115 -7.44 -1.32 -10.75
N ARG A 116 -7.67 -0.30 -11.57
CA ARG A 116 -9.01 0.14 -11.92
C ARG A 116 -9.52 -0.51 -13.20
N GLU A 117 -10.53 -1.37 -13.06
CA GLU A 117 -11.36 -1.92 -14.14
C GLU A 117 -12.29 -0.89 -14.80
N PHE A 118 -12.91 -1.28 -15.93
CA PHE A 118 -13.92 -0.50 -16.68
C PHE A 118 -13.37 0.74 -17.39
N GLY A 119 -12.10 0.69 -17.81
CA GLY A 119 -11.47 1.72 -18.63
C GLY A 119 -11.59 3.13 -18.05
N VAL A 120 -11.89 4.09 -18.94
CA VAL A 120 -12.03 5.50 -18.57
C VAL A 120 -13.18 5.74 -17.59
N SER A 121 -14.32 5.04 -17.75
CA SER A 121 -15.48 5.17 -16.86
C SER A 121 -15.12 4.80 -15.42
N GLY A 122 -14.39 3.70 -15.22
CA GLY A 122 -13.90 3.31 -13.89
C GLY A 122 -12.96 4.35 -13.28
N ILE A 123 -12.07 4.92 -14.08
CA ILE A 123 -11.15 5.99 -13.65
C ILE A 123 -11.93 7.24 -13.22
N GLU A 124 -12.95 7.65 -13.98
CA GLU A 124 -13.80 8.79 -13.64
C GLU A 124 -14.56 8.57 -12.33
N MET A 125 -15.17 7.40 -12.16
CA MET A 125 -15.84 7.05 -10.89
C MET A 125 -14.87 7.10 -9.70
N LEU A 126 -13.63 6.60 -9.87
CA LEU A 126 -12.63 6.69 -8.82
C LEU A 126 -12.22 8.15 -8.53
N LYS A 127 -12.00 8.96 -9.56
CA LYS A 127 -11.70 10.41 -9.41
C LYS A 127 -12.83 11.14 -8.68
N GLU A 128 -14.09 10.81 -8.96
CA GLU A 128 -15.25 11.37 -8.25
C GLU A 128 -15.29 10.94 -6.78
N SER A 129 -14.98 9.66 -6.49
CA SER A 129 -14.94 9.16 -5.12
C SER A 129 -13.87 9.84 -4.24
N LEU A 130 -12.78 10.31 -4.86
CA LEU A 130 -11.71 11.08 -4.19
C LEU A 130 -12.12 12.51 -3.82
N SER A 131 -13.22 13.02 -4.36
CA SER A 131 -13.67 14.39 -4.13
C SER A 131 -13.88 14.67 -2.63
N GLY A 132 -13.13 15.64 -2.10
CA GLY A 132 -13.16 16.02 -0.69
C GLY A 132 -12.40 15.10 0.25
N VAL A 133 -11.60 14.15 -0.26
CA VAL A 133 -10.73 13.29 0.56
C VAL A 133 -9.27 13.52 0.15
N LYS A 134 -8.46 14.08 1.06
CA LYS A 134 -7.06 14.42 0.78
C LYS A 134 -6.15 13.20 0.99
N ILE A 135 -6.14 12.31 0.00
CA ILE A 135 -5.33 11.09 -0.07
C ILE A 135 -4.80 10.93 -1.50
N LYS A 136 -3.58 10.40 -1.66
CA LYS A 136 -2.99 10.21 -2.99
C LYS A 136 -3.39 8.86 -3.59
N ALA A 137 -4.10 8.88 -4.72
CA ALA A 137 -4.38 7.69 -5.50
C ALA A 137 -3.43 7.57 -6.71
N VAL A 138 -2.73 6.45 -6.83
CA VAL A 138 -2.03 6.06 -8.06
C VAL A 138 -2.98 5.15 -8.85
N ILE A 139 -3.71 5.75 -9.79
CA ILE A 139 -4.71 5.02 -10.58
C ILE A 139 -4.00 4.24 -11.68
N LEU A 140 -4.09 2.91 -11.65
CA LEU A 140 -3.53 1.99 -12.63
C LEU A 140 -4.68 1.38 -13.43
N GLY A 141 -5.01 1.99 -14.57
CA GLY A 141 -6.17 1.62 -15.37
C GLY A 141 -6.00 0.30 -16.12
N ARG A 142 -7.13 -0.37 -16.36
CA ARG A 142 -7.27 -1.55 -17.23
C ARG A 142 -8.01 -1.18 -18.50
N GLU A 143 -7.86 -2.01 -19.54
CA GLU A 143 -8.62 -1.89 -20.80
C GLU A 143 -8.47 -0.53 -21.51
N LEU A 144 -7.32 0.13 -21.33
CA LEU A 144 -7.05 1.44 -21.94
C LEU A 144 -6.31 1.29 -23.27
N ASN A 145 -6.64 2.17 -24.23
CA ASN A 145 -5.83 2.38 -25.41
C ASN A 145 -4.75 3.46 -25.19
N ALA A 146 -3.81 3.58 -26.14
CA ALA A 146 -2.66 4.51 -26.01
C ALA A 146 -3.05 5.99 -25.86
N LYS A 147 -4.25 6.40 -26.30
CA LYS A 147 -4.73 7.79 -26.16
C LYS A 147 -5.25 8.06 -24.74
N GLU A 148 -5.76 7.05 -24.06
CA GLU A 148 -6.39 7.15 -22.72
C GLU A 148 -5.38 7.07 -21.57
N LEU A 149 -4.12 6.71 -21.84
CA LEU A 149 -3.02 6.70 -20.84
C LEU A 149 -2.78 8.06 -20.15
N GLY A 150 -3.29 9.15 -20.73
CA GLY A 150 -3.26 10.48 -20.11
C GLY A 150 -4.10 10.57 -18.83
N GLU A 151 -5.13 9.75 -18.70
CA GLU A 151 -6.14 9.84 -17.64
C GLU A 151 -5.75 9.19 -16.31
N CYS A 152 -4.64 8.45 -16.28
CA CYS A 152 -4.21 7.64 -15.14
C CYS A 152 -2.71 7.77 -14.82
N GLY A 153 -2.30 7.17 -13.70
CA GLY A 153 -0.89 7.04 -13.29
C GLY A 153 -0.15 5.92 -14.01
N GLY A 154 -0.87 4.97 -14.60
CA GLY A 154 -0.30 3.84 -15.33
C GLY A 154 -1.30 2.74 -15.64
N LEU A 155 -0.77 1.56 -15.94
CA LEU A 155 -1.53 0.37 -16.32
C LEU A 155 -1.43 -0.70 -15.24
N GLY A 156 -2.57 -1.32 -14.93
CA GLY A 156 -2.68 -2.42 -13.97
C GLY A 156 -3.16 -3.69 -14.64
N LEU A 157 -2.27 -4.47 -15.24
CA LEU A 157 -2.58 -5.56 -16.16
C LEU A 157 -2.66 -6.94 -15.45
N ASN A 158 -3.22 -7.92 -16.16
CA ASN A 158 -3.11 -9.35 -15.85
C ASN A 158 -2.26 -10.02 -16.93
N VAL A 159 -1.66 -11.17 -16.62
CA VAL A 159 -0.94 -11.99 -17.60
C VAL A 159 -1.87 -12.62 -18.65
N TYR A 160 -3.15 -12.79 -18.32
CA TYR A 160 -4.21 -13.22 -19.24
C TYR A 160 -5.09 -12.04 -19.67
N GLY A 161 -5.56 -12.09 -20.92
CA GLY A 161 -6.69 -11.27 -21.40
C GLY A 161 -6.36 -9.92 -22.03
N ILE A 162 -5.10 -9.46 -22.10
CA ILE A 162 -4.78 -8.16 -22.72
C ILE A 162 -3.56 -8.25 -23.66
N ALA A 163 -3.77 -7.87 -24.93
CA ALA A 163 -2.68 -7.56 -25.86
C ALA A 163 -2.06 -6.20 -25.49
N TYR A 164 -1.01 -6.21 -24.67
CA TYR A 164 -0.27 -5.00 -24.34
C TYR A 164 0.71 -4.64 -25.47
N SER A 165 0.58 -3.42 -26.02
CA SER A 165 1.39 -2.95 -27.16
C SER A 165 2.84 -2.59 -26.81
N GLY A 166 3.21 -2.58 -25.52
CA GLY A 166 4.53 -2.18 -25.06
C GLY A 166 4.72 -0.67 -24.87
N GLU A 167 3.73 0.16 -25.23
CA GLU A 167 3.79 1.61 -25.06
C GLU A 167 3.34 2.00 -23.64
N LYS A 168 4.23 2.58 -22.83
CA LYS A 168 3.89 3.07 -21.46
C LYS A 168 4.06 4.57 -21.22
N ARG A 169 4.68 5.33 -22.14
CA ARG A 169 4.89 6.81 -22.01
C ARG A 169 5.38 7.26 -20.61
N ASN A 170 6.40 6.59 -20.07
CA ASN A 170 6.95 6.81 -18.70
C ASN A 170 5.98 6.56 -17.52
N LYS A 171 4.79 6.03 -17.79
CA LYS A 171 3.84 5.59 -16.76
C LYS A 171 4.29 4.27 -16.12
N ILE A 172 3.68 3.96 -14.98
CA ILE A 172 3.90 2.68 -14.28
C ILE A 172 3.16 1.58 -15.05
N VAL A 173 3.79 0.44 -15.26
CA VAL A 173 3.12 -0.80 -15.68
C VAL A 173 3.24 -1.80 -14.54
N ALA A 174 2.12 -2.17 -13.95
CA ALA A 174 2.04 -3.22 -12.94
C ALA A 174 1.28 -4.42 -13.50
N VAL A 175 1.77 -5.63 -13.25
CA VAL A 175 1.19 -6.87 -13.79
C VAL A 175 0.94 -7.85 -12.66
N HIS A 176 -0.27 -8.41 -12.58
CA HIS A 176 -0.57 -9.54 -11.70
C HIS A 176 0.08 -10.79 -12.26
N ALA A 177 0.94 -11.43 -11.47
CA ALA A 177 1.60 -12.67 -11.87
C ALA A 177 2.20 -13.43 -10.68
N GLY A 178 2.30 -14.75 -10.83
CA GLY A 178 2.78 -15.66 -9.81
C GLY A 178 1.70 -16.05 -8.82
N GLU A 179 0.42 -15.96 -9.22
CA GLU A 179 -0.68 -16.68 -8.59
C GLU A 179 -0.69 -18.16 -9.02
N GLU A 180 -0.16 -18.44 -10.22
CA GLU A 180 0.16 -19.78 -10.72
C GLU A 180 1.62 -19.89 -11.17
N GLU A 181 2.10 -21.13 -11.39
CA GLU A 181 3.44 -21.37 -11.93
C GLU A 181 3.56 -20.93 -13.39
N GLY A 182 4.70 -20.34 -13.76
CA GLY A 182 5.01 -19.93 -15.15
C GLY A 182 4.53 -18.52 -15.53
N GLU A 183 3.65 -17.90 -14.76
CA GLU A 183 3.11 -16.56 -15.06
C GLU A 183 4.16 -15.45 -15.04
N ILE A 184 5.20 -15.59 -14.22
CA ILE A 184 6.25 -14.57 -14.11
C ILE A 184 6.94 -14.37 -15.46
N GLU A 185 7.19 -15.43 -16.22
CA GLU A 185 7.84 -15.32 -17.53
C GLU A 185 6.98 -14.52 -18.53
N LEU A 186 5.66 -14.76 -18.50
CA LEU A 186 4.70 -13.99 -19.28
C LEU A 186 4.70 -12.53 -18.86
N ALA A 187 4.65 -12.24 -17.56
CA ALA A 187 4.69 -10.88 -17.05
C ALA A 187 5.97 -10.14 -17.49
N LEU A 188 7.14 -10.78 -17.41
CA LEU A 188 8.41 -10.18 -17.83
C LEU A 188 8.41 -9.77 -19.31
N SER A 189 7.70 -10.50 -20.18
CA SER A 189 7.56 -10.13 -21.61
C SER A 189 6.84 -8.78 -21.81
N MET A 190 6.01 -8.38 -20.84
CA MET A 190 5.26 -7.12 -20.82
C MET A 190 6.08 -5.93 -20.27
N LYS A 191 7.35 -6.15 -19.89
CA LYS A 191 8.27 -5.12 -19.36
C LYS A 191 7.70 -4.31 -18.18
N PRO A 192 7.18 -4.98 -17.13
CA PRO A 192 6.55 -4.33 -16.01
C PRO A 192 7.56 -3.51 -15.21
N ASP A 193 7.07 -2.50 -14.51
CA ASP A 193 7.80 -1.82 -13.43
C ASP A 193 7.51 -2.50 -12.08
N ILE A 194 6.33 -3.13 -11.96
CA ILE A 194 5.83 -3.81 -10.75
C ILE A 194 5.23 -5.17 -11.13
N ILE A 195 5.54 -6.21 -10.37
CA ILE A 195 4.78 -7.48 -10.37
C ILE A 195 3.99 -7.57 -9.06
N VAL A 196 2.70 -7.86 -9.14
CA VAL A 196 1.83 -8.09 -7.98
C VAL A 196 1.75 -9.59 -7.69
N HIS A 197 1.74 -9.96 -6.41
CA HIS A 197 1.78 -11.32 -5.83
C HIS A 197 3.15 -11.98 -5.84
N ALA A 198 3.63 -12.46 -7.00
CA ALA A 198 4.84 -13.27 -7.13
C ALA A 198 4.92 -14.46 -6.14
N THR A 199 3.77 -15.05 -5.79
CA THR A 199 3.63 -16.12 -4.78
C THR A 199 4.38 -17.37 -5.18
N HIS A 200 4.16 -17.83 -6.42
CA HIS A 200 4.76 -19.03 -6.98
C HIS A 200 6.06 -18.78 -7.76
N ALA A 201 6.66 -17.59 -7.64
CA ALA A 201 7.93 -17.29 -8.30
C ALA A 201 9.02 -18.29 -7.91
N THR A 202 9.67 -18.88 -8.91
CA THR A 202 10.84 -19.74 -8.72
C THR A 202 12.09 -18.90 -8.36
N LEU A 203 13.16 -19.54 -7.89
CA LEU A 203 14.42 -18.82 -7.64
C LEU A 203 14.99 -18.19 -8.92
N ASP A 204 14.76 -18.79 -10.08
CA ASP A 204 15.19 -18.24 -11.36
C ASP A 204 14.32 -17.06 -11.80
N ASP A 205 13.02 -17.09 -11.53
CA ASP A 205 12.13 -15.93 -11.68
C ASP A 205 12.60 -14.75 -10.83
N ILE A 206 12.92 -15.00 -9.55
CA ILE A 206 13.44 -13.98 -8.63
C ILE A 206 14.73 -13.34 -9.18
N LYS A 207 15.66 -14.14 -9.72
CA LYS A 207 16.87 -13.61 -10.37
C LYS A 207 16.54 -12.75 -11.58
N LYS A 208 15.59 -13.17 -12.43
CA LYS A 208 15.15 -12.40 -13.61
C LYS A 208 14.50 -11.07 -13.19
N ILE A 209 13.62 -11.07 -12.18
CA ILE A 209 12.98 -9.87 -11.62
C ILE A 209 14.03 -8.89 -11.08
N SER A 210 14.97 -9.38 -10.26
CA SER A 210 16.06 -8.58 -9.69
C SER A 210 16.92 -7.92 -10.78
N LYS A 211 17.34 -8.69 -11.79
CA LYS A 211 18.15 -8.19 -12.92
C LYS A 211 17.47 -7.05 -13.67
N GLN A 212 16.14 -7.10 -13.80
CA GLN A 212 15.34 -6.07 -14.49
C GLN A 212 14.95 -4.91 -13.57
N LYS A 213 15.32 -4.94 -12.28
CA LYS A 213 14.99 -3.92 -11.27
C LYS A 213 13.49 -3.69 -11.11
N ILE A 214 12.71 -4.76 -11.28
CA ILE A 214 11.25 -4.75 -11.13
C ILE A 214 10.93 -4.79 -9.63
N SER A 215 9.98 -3.97 -9.18
CA SER A 215 9.46 -4.05 -7.81
C SER A 215 8.44 -5.18 -7.69
N VAL A 216 8.31 -5.77 -6.50
CA VAL A 216 7.26 -6.77 -6.22
C VAL A 216 6.33 -6.24 -5.14
N VAL A 217 5.03 -6.27 -5.38
CA VAL A 217 4.01 -5.99 -4.35
C VAL A 217 3.40 -7.31 -3.91
N ILE A 218 3.55 -7.65 -2.63
CA ILE A 218 2.96 -8.86 -2.05
C ILE A 218 1.64 -8.55 -1.35
N CYS A 219 0.71 -9.51 -1.37
CA CYS A 219 -0.64 -9.37 -0.82
C CYS A 219 -0.99 -10.56 0.09
N PRO A 220 -0.28 -10.72 1.21
CA PRO A 220 -0.25 -11.99 1.93
C PRO A 220 -1.61 -12.38 2.53
N ARG A 221 -2.41 -11.44 3.03
CA ARG A 221 -3.76 -11.75 3.52
C ARG A 221 -4.72 -12.19 2.41
N SER A 222 -4.67 -11.55 1.25
CA SER A 222 -5.50 -11.94 0.10
C SER A 222 -5.13 -13.31 -0.41
N ASN A 223 -3.83 -13.55 -0.62
CA ASN A 223 -3.33 -14.84 -1.05
C ASN A 223 -3.71 -15.97 -0.07
N ALA A 224 -3.67 -15.69 1.24
CA ALA A 224 -4.09 -16.65 2.26
C ALA A 224 -5.61 -16.93 2.20
N GLN A 225 -6.42 -15.90 2.07
CA GLN A 225 -7.88 -16.02 2.02
C GLN A 225 -8.37 -16.74 0.75
N LEU A 226 -7.66 -16.57 -0.37
CA LEU A 226 -7.97 -17.16 -1.67
C LEU A 226 -7.28 -18.51 -1.93
N GLY A 227 -6.47 -19.00 -0.99
CA GLY A 227 -5.79 -20.29 -1.12
C GLY A 227 -4.61 -20.30 -2.10
N VAL A 228 -4.09 -19.13 -2.48
CA VAL A 228 -2.93 -18.99 -3.40
C VAL A 228 -1.64 -19.42 -2.70
N GLY A 229 -1.46 -19.09 -1.42
CA GLY A 229 -0.27 -19.45 -0.65
C GLY A 229 0.57 -18.24 -0.23
N PHE A 230 1.86 -18.44 0.03
CA PHE A 230 2.73 -17.40 0.61
C PHE A 230 4.00 -17.18 -0.22
N PRO A 231 4.34 -15.93 -0.61
CA PRO A 231 5.52 -15.63 -1.41
C PRO A 231 6.83 -15.89 -0.66
N LYS A 232 7.92 -16.15 -1.40
CA LYS A 232 9.29 -16.30 -0.86
C LYS A 232 9.89 -14.95 -0.49
N VAL A 233 9.30 -14.25 0.50
CA VAL A 233 9.61 -12.84 0.82
C VAL A 233 11.09 -12.63 1.16
N ARG A 234 11.69 -13.52 1.99
CA ARG A 234 13.12 -13.42 2.34
C ARG A 234 14.01 -13.55 1.10
N SER A 235 13.72 -14.50 0.21
CA SER A 235 14.46 -14.67 -1.05
C SER A 235 14.33 -13.46 -1.98
N LEU A 236 13.15 -12.82 -2.05
CA LEU A 236 12.96 -11.58 -2.81
C LEU A 236 13.85 -10.45 -2.25
N LEU A 237 13.83 -10.27 -0.94
CA LEU A 237 14.63 -9.25 -0.26
C LEU A 237 16.14 -9.51 -0.42
N ASP A 238 16.60 -10.75 -0.28
CA ASP A 238 18.00 -11.15 -0.44
C ASP A 238 18.51 -10.96 -1.87
N ALA A 239 17.62 -11.08 -2.86
CA ALA A 239 17.91 -10.76 -4.25
C ALA A 239 17.97 -9.24 -4.53
N GLY A 240 17.79 -8.38 -3.52
CA GLY A 240 17.82 -6.92 -3.65
C GLY A 240 16.58 -6.33 -4.33
N ILE A 241 15.49 -7.11 -4.42
CA ILE A 241 14.23 -6.64 -5.01
C ILE A 241 13.56 -5.66 -4.05
N ASN A 242 13.01 -4.57 -4.60
CA ASN A 242 12.15 -3.67 -3.85
C ASN A 242 10.80 -4.36 -3.61
N VAL A 243 10.60 -4.90 -2.40
CA VAL A 243 9.33 -5.53 -2.00
C VAL A 243 8.45 -4.50 -1.30
N ALA A 244 7.21 -4.35 -1.74
CA ALA A 244 6.18 -3.50 -1.14
C ALA A 244 4.95 -4.34 -0.76
N LEU A 245 4.04 -3.76 0.02
CA LEU A 245 2.87 -4.45 0.57
C LEU A 245 1.58 -3.83 0.04
N GLY A 246 0.61 -4.68 -0.30
CA GLY A 246 -0.72 -4.25 -0.70
C GLY A 246 -1.81 -5.08 -0.04
N THR A 247 -2.98 -4.48 0.16
CA THR A 247 -4.14 -5.15 0.77
C THR A 247 -4.99 -5.91 -0.23
N ASP A 248 -4.77 -5.67 -1.52
CA ASP A 248 -5.50 -6.28 -2.62
C ASP A 248 -7.01 -5.96 -2.55
N ASN A 249 -7.85 -6.90 -2.96
CA ASN A 249 -9.27 -6.68 -3.19
C ASN A 249 -10.06 -6.35 -1.91
N VAL A 250 -10.74 -5.20 -1.91
CA VAL A 250 -11.56 -4.74 -0.79
C VAL A 250 -12.78 -5.63 -0.54
N MET A 251 -13.26 -6.36 -1.54
CA MET A 251 -14.31 -7.36 -1.39
C MET A 251 -13.90 -8.49 -0.43
N ILE A 252 -12.60 -8.78 -0.33
CA ILE A 252 -12.06 -9.94 0.39
C ILE A 252 -11.41 -9.49 1.70
N ASN A 253 -10.75 -8.34 1.69
CA ASN A 253 -9.96 -7.86 2.81
C ASN A 253 -10.22 -6.38 3.10
N SER A 254 -10.37 -6.05 4.39
CA SER A 254 -10.31 -4.64 4.80
C SER A 254 -8.95 -4.03 4.42
N PRO A 255 -8.89 -2.81 3.85
CA PRO A 255 -7.65 -2.18 3.43
C PRO A 255 -6.91 -1.57 4.63
N ASP A 256 -6.38 -2.47 5.48
CA ASP A 256 -5.70 -2.17 6.74
C ASP A 256 -4.25 -2.67 6.66
N MET A 257 -3.32 -1.72 6.56
CA MET A 257 -1.89 -2.00 6.42
C MET A 257 -1.25 -2.48 7.73
N PHE A 258 -1.81 -2.18 8.91
CA PHE A 258 -1.31 -2.76 10.16
C PHE A 258 -1.59 -4.26 10.21
N ARG A 259 -2.79 -4.69 9.78
CA ARG A 259 -3.12 -6.10 9.65
C ARG A 259 -2.26 -6.82 8.61
N GLU A 260 -1.95 -6.17 7.47
CA GLU A 260 -1.00 -6.75 6.51
C GLU A 260 0.40 -6.95 7.10
N MET A 261 0.92 -5.93 7.82
CA MET A 261 2.22 -5.99 8.47
C MET A 261 2.28 -7.08 9.55
N GLU A 262 1.26 -7.15 10.41
CA GLU A 262 1.18 -8.14 11.48
C GLU A 262 1.08 -9.56 10.90
N PHE A 263 0.23 -9.75 9.87
CA PHE A 263 0.07 -11.04 9.21
C PHE A 263 1.37 -11.48 8.55
N LEU A 264 2.02 -10.60 7.77
CA LEU A 264 3.32 -10.85 7.14
C LEU A 264 4.38 -11.24 8.18
N SER A 265 4.44 -10.51 9.30
CA SER A 265 5.38 -10.77 10.39
C SER A 265 5.19 -12.18 10.94
N LYS A 266 3.98 -12.52 11.37
CA LYS A 266 3.67 -13.81 12.00
C LYS A 266 3.86 -14.99 11.04
N ILE A 267 3.31 -14.88 9.83
CA ILE A 267 3.38 -15.97 8.85
C ILE A 267 4.82 -16.21 8.38
N SER A 268 5.67 -15.18 8.33
CA SER A 268 7.08 -15.35 7.96
C SER A 268 7.85 -16.28 8.89
N PHE A 269 7.46 -16.40 10.17
CA PHE A 269 8.09 -17.34 11.10
C PHE A 269 7.79 -18.82 10.80
N LEU A 270 6.75 -19.12 10.03
CA LEU A 270 6.48 -20.48 9.53
C LEU A 270 7.28 -20.81 8.26
N HIS A 271 7.90 -19.79 7.65
CA HIS A 271 8.73 -19.90 6.47
C HIS A 271 10.14 -19.40 6.81
N GLU A 272 10.52 -18.23 6.31
CA GLU A 272 11.77 -17.55 6.66
C GLU A 272 11.46 -16.19 7.29
N PRO A 273 11.87 -15.95 8.56
CA PRO A 273 11.51 -14.73 9.28
C PRO A 273 11.94 -13.45 8.56
N VAL A 274 11.01 -12.50 8.48
CA VAL A 274 11.28 -11.14 7.98
C VAL A 274 11.33 -10.18 9.18
N PRO A 275 12.43 -9.46 9.42
CA PRO A 275 12.54 -8.54 10.54
C PRO A 275 11.48 -7.43 10.49
N ALA A 276 10.95 -7.01 11.65
CA ALA A 276 9.94 -5.96 11.74
C ALA A 276 10.37 -4.64 11.07
N LYS A 277 11.65 -4.26 11.18
CA LYS A 277 12.19 -3.07 10.49
C LYS A 277 12.03 -3.16 8.97
N GLU A 278 12.27 -4.34 8.39
CA GLU A 278 12.08 -4.57 6.96
C GLU A 278 10.59 -4.53 6.59
N ILE A 279 9.71 -5.15 7.38
CA ILE A 279 8.26 -5.07 7.16
C ILE A 279 7.75 -3.62 7.19
N LEU A 280 8.26 -2.81 8.13
CA LEU A 280 7.90 -1.40 8.21
C LEU A 280 8.33 -0.62 6.95
N LYS A 281 9.53 -0.89 6.40
CA LYS A 281 9.97 -0.34 5.11
C LYS A 281 9.10 -0.81 3.95
N ILE A 282 8.73 -2.11 3.92
CA ILE A 282 7.84 -2.69 2.90
C ILE A 282 6.50 -1.93 2.87
N ALA A 283 5.94 -1.57 4.03
CA ALA A 283 4.68 -0.84 4.16
C ALA A 283 4.79 0.69 3.99
N THR A 284 5.99 1.24 3.83
CA THR A 284 6.25 2.68 3.72
C THR A 284 7.22 2.99 2.56
N LEU A 285 8.52 3.13 2.83
CA LEU A 285 9.56 3.53 1.88
C LEU A 285 9.54 2.72 0.58
N ASN A 286 9.39 1.40 0.65
CA ASN A 286 9.42 0.55 -0.53
C ASN A 286 8.16 0.71 -1.39
N GLY A 287 7.00 0.91 -0.75
CA GLY A 287 5.76 1.29 -1.43
C GLY A 287 5.91 2.64 -2.13
N ALA A 288 6.53 3.63 -1.46
CA ALA A 288 6.81 4.93 -2.07
C ALA A 288 7.70 4.82 -3.31
N LYS A 289 8.74 3.98 -3.22
CA LYS A 289 9.67 3.69 -4.31
C LYS A 289 8.99 2.98 -5.48
N ALA A 290 8.17 1.97 -5.22
CA ALA A 290 7.42 1.24 -6.26
C ALA A 290 6.49 2.19 -7.02
N LEU A 291 5.79 3.07 -6.29
CA LEU A 291 4.82 4.02 -6.84
C LEU A 291 5.41 5.34 -7.33
N ARG A 292 6.74 5.52 -7.24
CA ARG A 292 7.46 6.74 -7.67
C ARG A 292 6.94 8.02 -7.00
N ILE A 293 6.67 7.97 -5.69
CA ILE A 293 6.22 9.12 -4.89
C ILE A 293 7.28 9.57 -3.88
N ASN A 294 7.30 10.86 -3.55
CA ASN A 294 8.28 11.46 -2.65
C ASN A 294 7.90 11.33 -1.17
N SER A 295 7.58 10.12 -0.71
CA SER A 295 7.06 9.84 0.63
C SER A 295 7.75 8.62 1.26
N GLY A 296 7.25 8.15 2.40
CA GLY A 296 7.60 6.85 2.99
C GLY A 296 8.80 6.86 3.94
N VAL A 297 9.41 8.01 4.22
CA VAL A 297 10.50 8.16 5.20
C VAL A 297 10.51 9.57 5.79
N ILE A 298 10.89 9.72 7.07
CA ILE A 298 11.05 11.02 7.73
C ILE A 298 12.46 11.54 7.45
N GLU A 299 12.59 12.32 6.38
CA GLU A 299 13.87 12.86 5.92
C GLU A 299 13.65 14.23 5.25
N LYS A 300 14.66 15.11 5.34
CA LYS A 300 14.63 16.41 4.66
C LYS A 300 14.34 16.27 3.16
N GLY A 301 13.41 17.08 2.66
CA GLY A 301 13.00 17.11 1.26
C GLY A 301 11.90 16.12 0.89
N ARG A 302 11.47 15.25 1.81
CA ARG A 302 10.31 14.36 1.61
C ARG A 302 9.00 15.10 1.86
N ASP A 303 7.94 14.66 1.20
CA ASP A 303 6.58 15.15 1.45
C ASP A 303 6.20 14.82 2.90
N ALA A 304 5.60 15.78 3.61
CA ALA A 304 5.19 15.61 4.99
C ALA A 304 3.89 14.81 5.09
N ASN A 305 3.97 13.51 4.75
CA ASN A 305 2.91 12.52 4.89
C ASN A 305 3.22 11.64 6.10
N LEU A 306 2.61 11.96 7.24
CA LEU A 306 2.97 11.41 8.55
C LEU A 306 1.74 10.88 9.28
N ILE A 307 1.92 9.88 10.13
CA ILE A 307 0.91 9.43 11.08
C ILE A 307 1.41 9.62 12.51
N PHE A 308 0.46 9.87 13.41
CA PHE A 308 0.71 10.14 14.82
C PHE A 308 0.00 9.05 15.62
N ILE A 309 0.80 8.16 16.19
CA ILE A 309 0.36 6.99 16.96
C ILE A 309 0.36 7.36 18.43
N ASP A 310 -0.74 7.13 19.14
CA ASP A 310 -0.83 7.30 20.60
C ASP A 310 0.13 6.34 21.30
N LYS A 311 1.21 6.87 21.89
CA LYS A 311 2.21 6.05 22.58
C LYS A 311 1.69 5.45 23.89
N ASN A 312 0.66 6.07 24.46
CA ASN A 312 0.10 5.72 25.76
C ASN A 312 -1.04 4.70 25.64
N ALA A 313 -1.41 4.30 24.41
CA ALA A 313 -2.47 3.35 24.17
C ALA A 313 -2.25 2.03 24.94
N PRO A 314 -3.30 1.43 25.53
CA PRO A 314 -3.16 0.25 26.38
C PRO A 314 -2.46 -0.94 25.73
N ASN A 315 -2.65 -1.17 24.43
CA ASN A 315 -2.01 -2.25 23.68
C ASN A 315 -0.51 -2.02 23.42
N LEU A 316 -0.03 -0.78 23.52
CA LEU A 316 1.36 -0.38 23.27
C LEU A 316 2.14 -0.09 24.57
N LYS A 317 1.44 0.14 25.68
CA LYS A 317 2.07 0.36 26.99
C LYS A 317 2.98 -0.82 27.37
N TYR A 318 4.13 -0.50 27.96
CA TYR A 318 5.19 -1.44 28.35
C TYR A 318 5.90 -2.20 27.20
N ASN A 319 5.68 -1.81 25.94
CA ASN A 319 6.49 -2.34 24.85
C ASN A 319 7.99 -2.06 25.08
N LYS A 320 8.84 -2.95 24.58
CA LYS A 320 10.31 -2.86 24.71
C LYS A 320 11.01 -2.60 23.37
N ASN A 321 10.24 -2.56 22.29
CA ASN A 321 10.74 -2.40 20.94
C ASN A 321 9.63 -1.78 20.10
N TRP A 322 9.75 -0.48 19.83
CA TRP A 322 8.74 0.28 19.10
C TRP A 322 8.58 -0.16 17.66
N VAL A 323 9.67 -0.53 16.97
CA VAL A 323 9.60 -1.02 15.58
C VAL A 323 8.77 -2.30 15.52
N SER A 324 9.04 -3.25 16.43
CA SER A 324 8.25 -4.47 16.55
C SER A 324 6.82 -4.20 16.99
N ALA A 325 6.59 -3.23 17.86
CA ALA A 325 5.25 -2.89 18.35
C ALA A 325 4.38 -2.25 17.25
N VAL A 326 4.96 -1.39 16.40
CA VAL A 326 4.27 -0.84 15.23
C VAL A 326 3.81 -1.96 14.29
N VAL A 327 4.68 -2.93 14.01
CA VAL A 327 4.36 -4.02 13.09
C VAL A 327 3.36 -5.02 13.67
N ASN A 328 3.46 -5.35 14.95
CA ASN A 328 2.75 -6.50 15.53
C ASN A 328 1.64 -6.15 16.53
N ARG A 329 1.50 -4.88 16.93
CA ARG A 329 0.56 -4.48 17.98
C ARG A 329 -0.27 -3.26 17.63
N CYS A 330 0.21 -2.38 16.74
CA CYS A 330 -0.57 -1.23 16.30
C CYS A 330 -1.76 -1.67 15.45
N SER A 331 -2.80 -0.85 15.50
CA SER A 331 -4.03 -0.98 14.74
C SER A 331 -4.53 0.43 14.36
N PRO A 332 -5.57 0.54 13.51
CA PRO A 332 -6.15 1.82 13.16
C PRO A 332 -6.61 2.69 14.35
N GLU A 333 -6.97 2.09 15.49
CA GLU A 333 -7.37 2.86 16.67
C GLU A 333 -6.21 3.62 17.34
N ASN A 334 -4.96 3.16 17.14
CA ASN A 334 -3.79 3.84 17.67
C ASN A 334 -3.43 5.10 16.87
N VAL A 335 -3.86 5.19 15.61
CA VAL A 335 -3.64 6.38 14.77
C VAL A 335 -4.60 7.48 15.21
N ARG A 336 -4.08 8.55 15.81
CA ARG A 336 -4.87 9.69 16.28
C ARG A 336 -4.92 10.83 15.28
N LYS A 337 -3.84 11.04 14.54
CA LYS A 337 -3.76 12.08 13.51
C LYS A 337 -3.06 11.56 12.26
N VAL A 338 -3.48 12.10 11.12
CA VAL A 338 -2.86 11.87 9.82
C VAL A 338 -2.57 13.21 9.18
N MET A 339 -1.33 13.38 8.75
CA MET A 339 -0.86 14.55 8.02
C MET A 339 -0.60 14.15 6.58
N VAL A 340 -1.13 14.92 5.62
CA VAL A 340 -0.87 14.77 4.18
C VAL A 340 -0.42 16.11 3.62
N GLU A 341 0.76 16.12 3.01
CA GLU A 341 1.41 17.32 2.49
C GLU A 341 1.50 18.43 3.54
N GLY A 342 1.83 18.09 4.79
CA GLY A 342 1.98 19.06 5.87
C GLY A 342 0.69 19.56 6.52
N GLU A 343 -0.48 19.12 6.06
CA GLU A 343 -1.78 19.47 6.63
C GLU A 343 -2.37 18.28 7.40
N PHE A 344 -2.88 18.53 8.60
CA PHE A 344 -3.64 17.52 9.35
C PHE A 344 -5.00 17.30 8.68
N VAL A 345 -5.21 16.11 8.12
CA VAL A 345 -6.43 15.73 7.39
C VAL A 345 -7.33 14.79 8.20
N VAL A 346 -6.76 14.18 9.24
CA VAL A 346 -7.47 13.42 10.26
C VAL A 346 -6.96 13.91 11.61
N ASP A 347 -7.89 14.22 12.52
CA ASP A 347 -7.63 14.50 13.92
C ASP A 347 -8.74 13.87 14.76
N LYS A 348 -8.39 12.91 15.63
CA LYS A 348 -9.34 12.14 16.45
C LYS A 348 -9.36 12.59 17.92
N ASP A 349 -8.57 13.59 18.31
CA ASP A 349 -8.45 14.08 19.69
C ASP A 349 -9.60 14.95 20.17
#